data_AF-A0A6B3I6J1-F1
#
_entry.id   AF-A0A6B3I6J1-F1
#
_cell.length_a   1.000
_cell.length_b   1.000
_cell.length_c   1.000
_cell.angle_alpha   90.00
_cell.angle_beta   90.00
_cell.angle_gamma   90.00
#
_symmetry.space_group_name_H-M   'P 1'
#
loop_
_entity.id
_entity.type
_entity.pdbx_description
1 polymer ?
#
loop_
_entity_poly.entity_id
_entity_poly.type
_entity_poly.pdbx_seq_one_letter_code
_entity_poly.pdbx_strand_id
1 'polypeptide(L)'
;RVALPESAAAALRLAPGGEPLTLTDRATDRALTVEITGLYRPADTSAPYWLLDELGGRGQRTVDFTTYGPLLTGPKALAAPLVAPGPTGWLATADYAALDTSTTDALARAATAGAARLAEDPALGPGASAETGLPQVLERSERALTVSRTTLLVVALQLVLLAGYALLLVARLLSTERAGETGLLLARGASRRRVAALAAVEAL
;
A
#
# COMPACT_ATOMS: atom_id res chain seq x y z
N ARG A 1 -15.12 5.52 36.06
CA ARG A 1 -15.89 6.08 34.93
C ARG A 1 -15.17 5.74 33.65
N VAL A 2 -15.88 5.14 32.70
CA VAL A 2 -15.31 4.66 31.44
C VAL A 2 -16.24 4.97 30.29
N ALA A 3 -15.69 5.03 29.08
CA ALA A 3 -16.45 5.03 27.84
C ALA A 3 -16.28 3.68 27.12
N LEU A 4 -17.36 3.18 26.52
CA LEU A 4 -17.42 1.89 25.84
C LEU A 4 -17.72 2.09 24.34
N PRO A 5 -17.16 1.28 23.42
CA PRO A 5 -17.57 1.33 22.03
C PRO A 5 -19.06 1.03 21.90
N GLU A 6 -19.75 1.75 21.01
CA GLU A 6 -21.18 1.53 20.78
C GLU A 6 -21.52 0.10 20.35
N SER A 7 -20.65 -0.55 19.56
CA SER A 7 -20.85 -1.94 19.11
C SER A 7 -20.86 -2.92 20.30
N ALA A 8 -19.92 -2.74 21.24
CA ALA A 8 -19.87 -3.52 22.47
C ALA A 8 -21.06 -3.23 23.40
N ALA A 9 -21.44 -1.95 23.52
CA ALA A 9 -22.59 -1.55 24.32
C ALA A 9 -23.89 -2.18 23.82
N ALA A 10 -24.10 -2.19 22.50
CA ALA A 10 -25.25 -2.83 21.88
C ALA A 10 -25.27 -4.35 22.12
N ALA A 11 -24.14 -5.02 21.95
CA ALA A 11 -24.02 -6.47 22.16
C ALA A 11 -24.26 -6.88 23.62
N LEU A 12 -23.72 -6.11 24.56
CA LEU A 12 -23.85 -6.35 26.00
C LEU A 12 -25.11 -5.73 26.61
N ARG A 13 -25.92 -5.01 25.81
CA ARG A 13 -27.12 -4.27 26.24
C ARG A 13 -26.84 -3.29 27.38
N LEU A 14 -25.71 -2.60 27.30
CA LEU A 14 -25.26 -1.62 28.27
C LEU A 14 -25.56 -0.20 27.77
N ALA A 15 -25.89 0.70 28.68
CA ALA A 15 -26.15 2.10 28.40
C ALA A 15 -25.39 3.00 29.38
N PRO A 16 -24.98 4.21 28.96
CA PRO A 16 -24.44 5.21 29.88
C PRO A 16 -25.41 5.53 31.01
N GLY A 17 -24.89 5.68 32.23
CA GLY A 17 -25.69 5.94 33.44
C GLY A 17 -26.53 4.75 33.91
N GLY A 18 -26.33 3.56 33.34
CA GLY A 18 -26.92 2.31 33.83
C GLY A 18 -26.25 1.81 35.11
N GLU A 19 -26.61 0.58 35.51
CA GLU A 19 -26.01 -0.05 36.70
C GLU A 19 -24.48 -0.20 36.55
N PRO A 20 -23.71 -0.03 37.64
CA PRO A 20 -22.27 -0.24 37.61
C PRO A 20 -21.91 -1.67 37.18
N LEU A 21 -20.94 -1.80 36.28
CA LEU A 21 -20.45 -3.07 35.78
C LEU A 21 -19.27 -3.54 36.63
N THR A 22 -19.34 -4.74 37.20
CA THR A 22 -18.19 -5.36 37.89
C THR A 22 -17.37 -6.18 36.91
N LEU A 23 -16.12 -5.79 36.73
CA LEU A 23 -15.12 -6.48 35.91
C LEU A 23 -14.21 -7.30 36.82
N THR A 24 -13.85 -8.51 36.39
CA THR A 24 -12.83 -9.31 37.08
C THR A 24 -11.54 -9.31 36.28
N ASP A 25 -10.46 -8.88 36.91
CA ASP A 25 -9.12 -8.99 36.35
C ASP A 25 -8.72 -10.47 36.26
N ARG A 26 -8.53 -10.99 35.06
CA ARG A 26 -8.16 -12.40 34.83
C ARG A 26 -6.76 -12.75 35.32
N ALA A 27 -5.87 -11.79 35.52
CA ALA A 27 -4.51 -12.03 35.99
C ALA A 27 -4.42 -12.01 37.52
N THR A 28 -5.21 -11.16 38.19
CA THR A 28 -5.11 -10.95 39.64
C THR A 28 -6.36 -11.39 40.43
N ASP A 29 -7.42 -11.81 39.73
CA ASP A 29 -8.74 -12.15 40.26
C ASP A 29 -9.44 -11.01 41.05
N ARG A 30 -8.92 -9.79 40.92
CA ARG A 30 -9.49 -8.61 41.58
C ARG A 30 -10.74 -8.12 40.84
N ALA A 31 -11.78 -7.86 41.60
CA ALA A 31 -12.98 -7.21 41.09
C ALA A 31 -12.80 -5.67 41.04
N LEU A 32 -13.18 -5.07 39.92
CA LEU A 32 -13.19 -3.64 39.69
C LEU A 32 -14.58 -3.21 39.19
N THR A 33 -15.27 -2.40 39.97
CA THR A 33 -16.54 -1.82 39.55
C THR A 33 -16.32 -0.56 38.71
N VAL A 34 -16.88 -0.52 37.52
CA VAL A 34 -16.80 0.61 36.59
C VAL A 34 -18.18 1.15 36.26
N GLU A 35 -18.28 2.47 36.18
CA GLU A 35 -19.47 3.18 35.71
C GLU A 35 -19.28 3.58 34.25
N ILE A 36 -20.21 3.16 33.38
CA ILE A 36 -20.23 3.56 31.97
C ILE A 36 -20.87 4.94 31.89
N THR A 37 -20.08 5.93 31.50
CA THR A 37 -20.51 7.34 31.45
C THR A 37 -20.66 7.87 30.03
N GLY A 38 -20.22 7.11 29.03
CA GLY A 38 -20.32 7.50 27.64
C GLY A 38 -20.12 6.33 26.69
N LEU A 39 -20.57 6.52 25.46
CA LEU A 39 -20.26 5.63 24.35
C LEU A 39 -19.37 6.37 23.36
N TYR A 40 -18.56 5.63 22.61
CA TYR A 40 -17.77 6.21 21.53
C TYR A 40 -17.86 5.36 20.26
N ARG A 41 -17.62 6.02 19.13
CA ARG A 41 -17.47 5.41 17.82
C ARG A 41 -16.23 6.01 17.15
N PRO A 42 -15.29 5.18 16.65
CA PRO A 42 -14.22 5.69 15.80
C PRO A 42 -14.78 6.46 14.61
N ALA A 43 -14.21 7.64 14.32
CA ALA A 43 -14.55 8.36 13.09
C ALA A 43 -14.04 7.63 11.84
N ASP A 44 -12.85 7.03 11.94
CA ASP A 44 -12.22 6.22 10.90
C ASP A 44 -11.47 5.06 11.56
N THR A 45 -11.88 3.82 11.26
CA THR A 45 -11.24 2.60 11.78
C THR A 45 -9.95 2.25 11.05
N SER A 46 -9.66 2.87 9.90
CA SER A 46 -8.40 2.71 9.18
C SER A 46 -7.29 3.64 9.67
N ALA A 47 -7.63 4.59 10.56
CA ALA A 47 -6.68 5.52 11.12
C ALA A 47 -5.56 4.77 11.86
N PRO A 48 -4.27 5.16 11.69
CA PRO A 48 -3.13 4.47 12.29
C PRO A 48 -3.22 4.30 13.81
N TYR A 49 -3.89 5.22 14.51
CA TYR A 49 -4.17 5.12 15.95
C TYR A 49 -4.70 3.74 16.38
N TRP A 50 -5.56 3.13 15.56
CA TRP A 50 -6.18 1.83 15.86
C TRP A 50 -5.24 0.64 15.70
N LEU A 51 -4.01 0.83 15.21
CA LEU A 51 -2.98 -0.21 15.24
C LEU A 51 -2.52 -0.54 16.66
N LEU A 52 -2.72 0.38 17.61
CA LEU A 52 -2.44 0.16 19.03
C LEU A 52 -3.57 -0.62 19.75
N ASP A 53 -4.72 -0.78 19.09
CA ASP A 53 -5.85 -1.54 19.62
C ASP A 53 -5.92 -2.92 18.94
N GLU A 54 -5.87 -3.98 19.74
CA GLU A 54 -6.00 -5.37 19.26
C GLU A 54 -7.32 -5.65 18.51
N LEU A 55 -8.35 -4.84 18.80
CA LEU A 55 -9.67 -4.90 18.15
C LEU A 55 -9.74 -4.01 16.89
N GLY A 56 -8.71 -3.22 16.60
CA GLY A 56 -8.64 -2.34 15.45
C GLY A 56 -9.78 -1.31 15.41
N GLY A 57 -10.19 -0.79 16.56
CA GLY A 57 -11.28 0.17 16.71
C GLY A 57 -12.68 -0.41 16.53
N ARG A 58 -12.83 -1.72 16.28
CA ARG A 58 -14.15 -2.30 15.96
C ARG A 58 -15.06 -2.47 17.17
N GLY A 59 -14.51 -2.35 18.37
CA GLY A 59 -15.27 -2.46 19.61
C GLY A 59 -15.56 -3.89 20.08
N GLN A 60 -15.54 -4.85 19.16
CA GLN A 60 -15.68 -6.28 19.44
C GLN A 60 -14.95 -7.14 18.42
N ARG A 61 -14.46 -8.31 18.85
CA ARG A 61 -13.87 -9.32 17.96
C ARG A 61 -14.12 -10.70 18.54
N THR A 62 -14.54 -11.63 17.68
CA THR A 62 -14.68 -13.04 18.03
C THR A 62 -13.59 -13.83 17.31
N VAL A 63 -12.76 -14.55 18.08
CA VAL A 63 -11.83 -15.56 17.56
C VAL A 63 -12.23 -16.89 18.19
N ASP A 64 -11.61 -17.29 19.30
CA ASP A 64 -12.05 -18.42 20.13
C ASP A 64 -13.03 -17.98 21.22
N PHE A 65 -12.92 -16.71 21.63
CA PHE A 65 -13.81 -16.03 22.56
C PHE A 65 -14.21 -14.66 22.00
N THR A 66 -15.29 -14.09 22.52
CA THR A 66 -15.70 -12.73 22.14
C THR A 66 -15.08 -11.73 23.11
N THR A 67 -14.22 -10.87 22.57
CA THR A 67 -13.62 -9.75 23.29
C THR A 67 -14.39 -8.48 22.97
N TYR A 68 -14.72 -7.69 24.00
CA TYR A 68 -15.39 -6.40 23.92
C TYR A 68 -14.47 -5.30 24.47
N GLY A 69 -14.46 -4.12 23.84
CA GLY A 69 -13.68 -2.98 24.30
C GLY A 69 -12.92 -2.28 23.17
N PRO A 70 -11.82 -1.56 23.46
CA PRO A 70 -11.30 -1.26 24.80
C PRO A 70 -12.25 -0.33 25.59
N LEU A 71 -12.14 -0.35 26.93
CA LEU A 71 -12.77 0.66 27.77
C LEU A 71 -11.84 1.87 27.85
N LEU A 72 -12.30 3.04 27.44
CA LEU A 72 -11.52 4.27 27.52
C LEU A 72 -11.78 4.98 28.84
N THR A 73 -10.73 5.48 29.47
CA THR A 73 -10.82 6.23 30.73
C THR A 73 -9.84 7.39 30.74
N GLY A 74 -10.03 8.31 31.69
CA GLY A 74 -9.12 9.44 31.87
C GLY A 74 -7.76 8.99 32.46
N PRO A 75 -6.65 9.68 32.14
CA PRO A 75 -5.31 9.28 32.56
C PRO A 75 -5.13 9.21 34.08
N LYS A 76 -5.86 10.04 34.84
CA LYS A 76 -5.84 10.00 36.31
C LYS A 76 -6.32 8.66 36.89
N ALA A 77 -7.24 7.97 36.21
CA ALA A 77 -7.73 6.67 36.64
C ALA A 77 -6.69 5.56 36.41
N LEU A 78 -5.86 5.70 35.37
CA LEU A 78 -4.77 4.77 35.08
C LEU A 78 -3.53 5.01 35.98
N ALA A 79 -3.34 6.24 36.46
CA ALA A 79 -2.27 6.57 37.39
C ALA A 79 -2.53 6.08 38.83
N ALA A 80 -3.79 5.79 39.17
CA ALA A 80 -4.15 5.20 40.45
C ALA A 80 -3.93 3.67 40.42
N PRO A 81 -3.66 3.02 41.56
CA PRO A 81 -3.46 1.57 41.65
C PRO A 81 -4.78 0.77 41.53
N LEU A 82 -5.66 1.19 40.63
CA LEU A 82 -6.99 0.62 40.38
C LEU A 82 -6.98 -0.48 39.32
N VAL A 83 -6.01 -0.45 38.41
CA VAL A 83 -5.88 -1.38 37.29
C VAL A 83 -4.48 -1.97 37.31
N ALA A 84 -4.34 -3.26 37.02
CA ALA A 84 -3.03 -3.87 36.83
C ALA A 84 -2.27 -3.17 35.68
N PRO A 85 -0.94 -3.02 35.78
CA PRO A 85 -0.13 -2.52 34.67
C PRO A 85 -0.35 -3.39 33.43
N GLY A 86 -0.71 -2.75 32.31
CA GLY A 86 -0.86 -3.39 31.01
C GLY A 86 0.29 -3.07 30.06
N PRO A 87 0.29 -3.66 28.85
CA PRO A 87 1.22 -3.27 27.81
C PRO A 87 1.04 -1.78 27.47
N THR A 88 2.16 -1.12 27.18
CA THR A 88 2.17 0.26 26.68
C THR A 88 2.69 0.24 25.25
N GLY A 89 2.04 1.01 24.39
CA GLY A 89 2.37 1.08 22.97
C GLY A 89 2.44 2.52 22.52
N TRP A 90 3.37 2.78 21.61
CA TRP A 90 3.50 4.06 20.93
C TRP A 90 3.41 3.83 19.44
N LEU A 91 2.82 4.80 18.77
CA LEU A 91 2.74 4.83 17.33
C LEU A 91 3.47 6.08 16.84
N ALA A 92 4.39 5.88 15.91
CA ALA A 92 5.04 6.94 15.17
C ALA A 92 4.71 6.77 13.69
N THR A 93 4.43 7.88 13.02
CA THR A 93 4.23 7.93 11.57
C THR A 93 5.32 8.77 10.95
N ALA A 94 5.88 8.32 9.83
CA ALA A 94 6.81 9.12 9.04
C ALA A 94 6.08 9.83 7.90
N ASP A 95 6.65 10.94 7.45
CA ASP A 95 6.24 11.59 6.21
C ASP A 95 6.98 10.93 5.03
N TYR A 96 6.22 10.45 4.07
CA TYR A 96 6.73 9.77 2.88
C TYR A 96 6.53 10.60 1.59
N ALA A 97 6.18 11.88 1.70
CA ALA A 97 5.90 12.73 0.52
C ALA A 97 7.09 12.90 -0.43
N ALA A 98 8.32 12.79 0.08
CA ALA A 98 9.56 12.95 -0.69
C ALA A 98 10.19 11.61 -1.14
N LEU A 99 9.51 10.48 -0.97
CA LEU A 99 10.04 9.18 -1.36
C LEU A 99 9.97 8.97 -2.87
N ASP A 100 11.11 8.60 -3.45
CA ASP A 100 11.23 8.25 -4.86
C ASP A 100 11.90 6.90 -5.06
N THR A 101 11.82 6.38 -6.30
CA THR A 101 12.37 5.07 -6.65
C THR A 101 13.89 4.99 -6.60
N SER A 102 14.61 6.12 -6.58
CA SER A 102 16.07 6.16 -6.46
C SER A 102 16.56 5.92 -5.03
N THR A 103 15.71 6.20 -4.05
CA THR A 103 16.03 6.05 -2.61
C THR A 103 15.64 4.69 -2.03
N THR A 104 14.94 3.85 -2.80
CA THR A 104 14.37 2.57 -2.36
C THR A 104 15.40 1.62 -1.73
N ASP A 105 16.54 1.43 -2.40
CA ASP A 105 17.64 0.59 -1.90
C ASP A 105 18.24 1.12 -0.59
N ALA A 106 18.41 2.44 -0.51
CA ALA A 106 18.95 3.09 0.68
C ALA A 106 17.97 2.94 1.85
N LEU A 107 16.67 3.10 1.58
CA LEU A 107 15.60 2.92 2.56
C LEU A 107 15.53 1.47 3.06
N ALA A 108 15.61 0.47 2.16
CA ALA A 108 15.62 -0.94 2.54
C ALA A 108 16.79 -1.26 3.48
N ARG A 109 18.00 -0.80 3.14
CA ARG A 109 19.19 -0.96 4.01
C ARG A 109 19.04 -0.23 5.34
N ALA A 110 18.55 0.99 5.32
CA ALA A 110 18.34 1.79 6.53
C ALA A 110 17.29 1.16 7.46
N ALA A 111 16.22 0.58 6.92
CA ALA A 111 15.20 -0.10 7.71
C ALA A 111 15.74 -1.36 8.39
N THR A 112 16.49 -2.20 7.68
CA THR A 112 17.12 -3.39 8.26
C THR A 112 18.16 -3.01 9.32
N ALA A 113 19.04 -2.05 9.01
CA ALA A 113 20.04 -1.58 9.97
C ALA A 113 19.42 -0.90 11.19
N GLY A 114 18.34 -0.13 10.99
CA GLY A 114 17.59 0.54 12.04
C GLY A 114 16.92 -0.46 12.98
N ALA A 115 16.25 -1.49 12.44
CA ALA A 115 15.67 -2.55 13.24
C ALA A 115 16.75 -3.30 14.05
N ALA A 116 17.88 -3.67 13.44
CA ALA A 116 18.98 -4.32 14.16
C ALA A 116 19.52 -3.44 15.30
N ARG A 117 19.76 -2.15 15.04
CA ARG A 117 20.20 -1.19 16.07
C ARG A 117 19.18 -1.04 17.20
N LEU A 118 17.89 -1.02 16.87
CA LEU A 118 16.83 -0.87 17.84
C LEU A 118 16.76 -2.11 18.74
N ALA A 119 16.87 -3.32 18.18
CA ALA A 119 16.90 -4.55 18.96
C ALA A 119 18.10 -4.63 19.93
N GLU A 120 19.23 -4.00 19.58
CA GLU A 120 20.43 -3.93 20.42
C GLU A 120 20.43 -2.75 21.41
N ASP A 121 19.42 -1.86 21.36
CA ASP A 121 19.40 -0.65 22.18
C ASP A 121 19.14 -1.00 23.65
N PRO A 122 20.09 -0.73 24.57
CA PRO A 122 19.91 -1.02 25.99
C PRO A 122 18.78 -0.22 26.63
N ALA A 123 18.33 0.89 26.03
CA ALA A 123 17.20 1.68 26.51
C ALA A 123 15.86 0.92 26.47
N LEU A 124 15.75 -0.12 25.63
CA LEU A 124 14.54 -0.95 25.54
C LEU A 124 14.48 -2.10 26.55
N GLY A 125 15.59 -2.37 27.24
CA GLY A 125 15.68 -3.43 28.24
C GLY A 125 15.84 -4.84 27.64
N PRO A 126 15.95 -5.85 28.52
CA PRO A 126 16.19 -7.23 28.10
C PRO A 126 14.99 -7.82 27.37
N GLY A 127 15.23 -8.49 26.24
CA GLY A 127 14.19 -9.14 25.44
C GLY A 127 13.51 -8.22 24.42
N ALA A 128 14.05 -7.03 24.17
CA ALA A 128 13.61 -6.17 23.07
C ALA A 128 13.79 -6.88 21.72
N SER A 129 12.77 -6.85 20.89
CA SER A 129 12.83 -7.27 19.50
C SER A 129 12.37 -6.12 18.60
N ALA A 130 12.95 -6.07 17.40
CA ALA A 130 12.57 -5.10 16.39
C ALA A 130 12.39 -5.84 15.07
N GLU A 131 11.22 -5.69 14.48
CA GLU A 131 10.86 -6.32 13.21
C GLU A 131 10.52 -5.25 12.18
N THR A 132 10.87 -5.50 10.92
CA THR A 132 10.51 -4.62 9.80
C THR A 132 10.10 -5.45 8.60
N GLY A 133 8.91 -5.14 8.06
CA GLY A 133 8.40 -5.70 6.80
C GLY A 133 8.68 -4.81 5.58
N LEU A 134 9.36 -3.67 5.78
CA LEU A 134 9.57 -2.68 4.73
C LEU A 134 10.38 -3.24 3.55
N PRO A 135 11.50 -3.97 3.75
CA PRO A 135 12.28 -4.50 2.63
C PRO A 135 11.46 -5.37 1.66
N GLN A 136 10.59 -6.22 2.19
CA GLN A 136 9.76 -7.12 1.37
C GLN A 136 8.68 -6.36 0.59
N VAL A 137 8.18 -5.25 1.13
CA VAL A 137 7.22 -4.37 0.42
C VAL A 137 7.91 -3.63 -0.71
N LEU A 138 9.14 -3.14 -0.47
CA LEU A 138 9.94 -2.44 -1.49
C LEU A 138 10.31 -3.37 -2.64
N GLU A 139 10.78 -4.58 -2.34
CA GLU A 139 11.12 -5.59 -3.35
C GLU A 139 9.92 -5.98 -4.24
N ARG A 140 8.73 -6.16 -3.64
CA ARG A 140 7.51 -6.44 -4.42
C ARG A 140 7.15 -5.28 -5.36
N SER A 141 7.38 -4.04 -4.91
CA SER A 141 7.09 -2.83 -5.69
C SER A 141 8.03 -2.69 -6.89
N GLU A 142 9.33 -2.94 -6.71
CA GLU A 142 10.32 -2.91 -7.80
C GLU A 142 10.06 -3.98 -8.87
N ARG A 143 9.68 -5.19 -8.44
CA ARG A 143 9.28 -6.25 -9.38
C ARG A 143 8.05 -5.83 -10.18
N ALA A 144 7.04 -5.23 -9.55
CA ALA A 144 5.84 -4.76 -10.23
C ALA A 144 6.14 -3.66 -11.27
N LEU A 145 7.01 -2.71 -10.93
CA LEU A 145 7.46 -1.66 -11.86
C LEU A 145 8.22 -2.23 -13.06
N THR A 146 9.10 -3.20 -12.83
CA THR A 146 9.87 -3.86 -13.89
C THR A 146 8.96 -4.62 -14.87
N VAL A 147 7.96 -5.32 -14.35
CA VAL A 147 6.96 -6.04 -15.16
C VAL A 147 6.11 -5.05 -15.98
N SER A 148 5.67 -3.95 -15.36
CA SER A 148 4.91 -2.91 -16.04
C SER A 148 5.69 -2.29 -17.20
N ARG A 149 6.96 -1.92 -16.96
CA ARG A 149 7.85 -1.36 -17.99
C ARG A 149 8.05 -2.32 -19.17
N THR A 150 8.24 -3.60 -18.90
CA THR A 150 8.41 -4.62 -19.94
C THR A 150 7.15 -4.75 -20.79
N THR A 151 5.97 -4.77 -20.14
CA THR A 151 4.68 -4.84 -20.84
C THR A 151 4.48 -3.63 -21.76
N LEU A 152 4.76 -2.42 -21.27
CA LEU A 152 4.66 -1.19 -22.05
C LEU A 152 5.65 -1.17 -23.22
N LEU A 153 6.89 -1.62 -23.03
CA LEU A 153 7.88 -1.71 -24.12
C LEU A 153 7.48 -2.72 -25.19
N VAL A 154 6.91 -3.87 -24.79
CA VAL A 154 6.38 -4.86 -25.73
C VAL A 154 5.23 -4.27 -26.54
N VAL A 155 4.27 -3.61 -25.89
CA VAL A 155 3.14 -2.96 -26.58
C VAL A 155 3.65 -1.84 -27.50
N ALA A 156 4.60 -1.02 -27.05
CA ALA A 156 5.21 0.03 -27.87
C ALA A 156 5.91 -0.56 -29.11
N LEU A 157 6.66 -1.64 -28.95
CA LEU A 157 7.32 -2.34 -30.06
C LEU A 157 6.29 -2.89 -31.06
N GLN A 158 5.19 -3.48 -30.58
CA GLN A 158 4.10 -3.96 -31.44
C GLN A 158 3.48 -2.83 -32.26
N LEU A 159 3.23 -1.67 -31.65
CA LEU A 159 2.70 -0.50 -32.34
C LEU A 159 3.66 0.03 -33.40
N VAL A 160 4.97 0.07 -33.09
CA VAL A 160 6.01 0.47 -34.05
C VAL A 160 6.05 -0.48 -35.24
N LEU A 161 6.00 -1.80 -35.00
CA LEU A 161 5.97 -2.81 -36.06
C LEU A 161 4.71 -2.69 -36.93
N LEU A 162 3.55 -2.47 -36.31
CA LEU A 162 2.28 -2.28 -37.00
C LEU A 162 2.30 -1.03 -37.90
N ALA A 163 2.79 0.08 -37.37
CA ALA A 163 2.96 1.32 -38.12
C ALA A 163 3.92 1.12 -39.30
N GLY A 164 5.06 0.44 -39.08
CA GLY A 164 6.02 0.09 -40.12
C GLY A 164 5.40 -0.76 -41.24
N TYR A 165 4.60 -1.78 -40.89
CA TYR A 165 3.90 -2.61 -41.87
C TYR A 165 2.89 -1.82 -42.69
N ALA A 166 2.10 -0.95 -42.05
CA ALA A 166 1.14 -0.09 -42.74
C ALA A 166 1.85 0.84 -43.74
N LEU A 167 2.99 1.44 -43.36
CA LEU A 167 3.79 2.27 -44.27
C LEU A 167 4.32 1.49 -45.46
N LEU A 168 4.81 0.25 -45.25
CA LEU A 168 5.24 -0.62 -46.34
C LEU A 168 4.10 -0.97 -47.30
N LEU A 169 2.90 -1.22 -46.76
CA LEU A 169 1.72 -1.51 -47.56
C LEU A 169 1.31 -0.29 -48.41
N VAL A 170 1.30 0.89 -47.80
CA VAL A 170 1.01 2.16 -48.49
C VAL A 170 2.06 2.42 -49.58
N ALA A 171 3.35 2.28 -49.27
CA ALA A 171 4.43 2.42 -50.26
C ALA A 171 4.28 1.44 -51.43
N ARG A 172 3.89 0.19 -51.15
CA ARG A 172 3.60 -0.81 -52.19
C ARG A 172 2.40 -0.40 -53.04
N LEU A 173 1.33 0.12 -52.44
CA LEU A 173 0.14 0.57 -53.16
C LEU A 173 0.46 1.74 -54.09
N LEU A 174 1.17 2.76 -53.60
CA LEU A 174 1.65 3.87 -54.43
C LEU A 174 2.55 3.39 -55.57
N SER A 175 3.42 2.41 -55.31
CA SER A 175 4.28 1.81 -56.33
C SER A 175 3.47 1.07 -57.40
N THR A 176 2.42 0.34 -57.01
CA THR A 176 1.53 -0.34 -57.96
C THR A 176 0.66 0.62 -58.76
N GLU A 177 0.19 1.73 -58.17
CA GLU A 177 -0.52 2.76 -58.93
C GLU A 177 0.41 3.47 -59.92
N ARG A 178 1.63 3.84 -59.49
CA ARG A 178 2.65 4.40 -60.39
C ARG A 178 3.07 3.42 -61.50
N ALA A 179 3.03 2.11 -61.26
CA ALA A 179 3.31 1.11 -62.28
C ALA A 179 2.28 1.10 -63.43
N GLY A 180 1.03 1.54 -63.17
CA GLY A 180 0.02 1.79 -64.21
C GLY A 180 0.40 2.94 -65.15
N GLU A 181 1.10 3.96 -64.65
CA GLU A 181 1.59 5.09 -65.44
C GLU A 181 2.96 4.83 -66.09
N THR A 182 3.82 4.01 -65.44
CA THR A 182 5.17 3.72 -65.95
C THR A 182 5.15 2.78 -67.16
N GLY A 183 4.04 2.09 -67.41
CA GLY A 183 3.82 1.27 -68.61
C GLY A 183 3.93 2.07 -69.92
N LEU A 184 3.51 3.34 -69.92
CA LEU A 184 3.62 4.22 -71.09
C LEU A 184 5.03 4.79 -71.30
N LEU A 185 5.84 4.90 -70.24
CA LEU A 185 7.22 5.39 -70.30
C LEU A 185 8.23 4.30 -70.65
N LEU A 186 7.97 3.04 -70.29
CA LEU A 186 8.80 1.89 -70.69
C LEU A 186 8.68 1.55 -72.18
N ALA A 187 7.57 1.89 -72.83
CA ALA A 187 7.42 1.82 -74.29
C ALA A 187 8.38 2.76 -75.06
N ARG A 188 9.03 3.70 -74.37
CA ARG A 188 10.03 4.64 -74.92
C ARG A 188 11.47 4.44 -74.41
N GLY A 189 11.77 3.34 -73.71
CA GLY A 189 13.17 2.91 -73.46
C GLY A 189 13.87 3.47 -72.22
N ALA A 190 13.16 3.79 -71.13
CA ALA A 190 13.81 4.20 -69.87
C ALA A 190 14.24 3.00 -69.00
N SER A 191 15.49 2.97 -68.54
CA SER A 191 16.03 1.85 -67.73
C SER A 191 15.60 1.92 -66.26
N ARG A 192 15.11 0.79 -65.74
CA ARG A 192 14.58 0.59 -64.36
C ARG A 192 15.52 1.05 -63.23
N ARG A 193 16.82 1.19 -63.52
CA ARG A 193 17.84 1.62 -62.56
C ARG A 193 17.77 3.11 -62.20
N ARG A 194 17.33 3.99 -63.10
CA ARG A 194 17.21 5.44 -62.80
C ARG A 194 16.05 5.76 -61.86
N VAL A 195 14.95 5.02 -61.96
CA VAL A 195 13.78 5.19 -61.09
C VAL A 195 14.10 4.74 -59.66
N ALA A 196 14.83 3.64 -59.51
CA ALA A 196 15.30 3.18 -58.20
C ALA A 196 16.31 4.15 -57.56
N ALA A 197 17.20 4.75 -58.36
CA ALA A 197 18.18 5.73 -57.87
C ALA A 197 17.52 7.05 -57.43
N LEU A 198 16.48 7.52 -58.14
CA LEU A 198 15.80 8.77 -57.81
C LEU A 198 14.93 8.63 -56.54
N ALA A 199 14.27 7.48 -56.36
CA ALA A 199 13.49 7.19 -55.16
C ALA A 199 14.35 7.07 -53.88
N ALA A 200 15.62 6.64 -54.03
CA ALA A 200 16.57 6.61 -52.91
C ALA A 200 17.07 8.01 -52.51
N VAL A 201 17.02 8.99 -53.42
CA VAL A 201 17.43 10.38 -53.16
C VAL A 201 16.29 11.20 -52.55
N GLU A 202 15.02 10.93 -52.90
CA GLU A 202 13.85 11.59 -52.28
C GLU A 202 13.52 11.06 -50.87
N ALA A 203 14.06 9.91 -50.48
CA ALA A 203 13.86 9.32 -49.16
C ALA A 203 14.83 9.84 -48.08
N LEU A 204 15.74 10.76 -48.45
CA LEU A 204 16.71 11.39 -47.55
C LEU A 204 16.25 12.80 -47.13
#